data_AF-A0A940ZSZ7-F1
#
_entry.id   AF-A0A940ZSZ7-F1
#
_cell.length_a   1.000
_cell.length_b   1.000
_cell.length_c   1.000
_cell.angle_alpha   90.00
_cell.angle_beta   90.00
_cell.angle_gamma   90.00
#
_symmetry.space_group_name_H-M   'P 1'
#
loop_
_entity.id
_entity.type
_entity.pdbx_description
1 polymer ?
#
loop_
_entity_poly.entity_id
_entity_poly.type
_entity_poly.pdbx_seq_one_letter_code
_entity_poly.pdbx_strand_id
1 'polypeptide(L)'
;MLIYGLLIAGIGLVISFLITNYYQHPLQDVTFIVGIAVLIIGILMMMKGNPAGVGMSSMGMKNANQVNYMNLEATLRERERTNYNRDFKNHSIVELAPHRISLILGGGLLILFSVLFL
;
A
#
# COMPACT_ATOMS: atom_id res chain seq x y z
N MET A 1 -6.25 -13.30 10.18
CA MET A 1 -5.28 -12.19 10.00
C MET A 1 -3.87 -12.59 10.36
N LEU A 2 -3.61 -13.11 11.57
CA LEU A 2 -2.27 -13.53 11.99
C LEU A 2 -1.66 -14.60 11.07
N ILE A 3 -2.40 -15.66 10.72
CA ILE A 3 -1.93 -16.70 9.77
C ILE A 3 -1.46 -16.10 8.43
N TYR A 4 -2.21 -15.14 7.87
CA TYR A 4 -1.82 -14.49 6.61
C TYR A 4 -0.59 -13.61 6.77
N GLY A 5 -0.47 -12.87 7.87
CA GLY A 5 0.74 -12.10 8.17
C GLY A 5 1.97 -13.00 8.34
N LEU A 6 1.79 -14.17 8.95
CA LEU A 6 2.85 -15.17 9.15
C LEU A 6 3.27 -15.84 7.84
N LEU A 7 2.32 -16.12 6.94
CA LEU A 7 2.60 -16.56 5.57
C LEU A 7 3.39 -15.51 4.79
N ILE A 8 2.97 -14.24 4.85
CA ILE A 8 3.68 -13.13 4.17
C ILE A 8 5.09 -12.97 4.72
N ALA A 9 5.28 -13.04 6.04
CA ALA A 9 6.59 -13.01 6.66
C ALA A 9 7.45 -14.22 6.23
N GLY A 10 6.87 -15.42 6.17
CA GLY A 10 7.57 -16.62 5.67
C GLY A 10 8.05 -16.46 4.22
N ILE A 11 7.20 -15.94 3.33
CA ILE A 11 7.57 -15.63 1.94
C ILE A 11 8.68 -14.57 1.91
N GLY A 12 8.56 -13.50 2.72
CA GLY A 12 9.57 -12.45 2.82
C GLY A 12 10.94 -12.99 3.24
N LEU A 13 11.00 -13.92 4.20
CA LEU A 13 12.24 -14.55 4.62
C LEU A 13 12.88 -15.38 3.50
N VAL A 14 12.08 -16.13 2.74
CA VAL A 14 12.58 -16.90 1.59
C VAL A 14 13.19 -15.95 0.55
N ILE A 15 12.55 -14.81 0.28
CA ILE A 15 13.06 -13.79 -0.64
C ILE A 15 14.37 -13.20 -0.10
N SER A 16 14.41 -12.81 1.17
CA SER A 16 15.61 -12.27 1.80
C SER A 16 16.77 -13.26 1.77
N PHE A 17 16.51 -14.55 1.99
CA PHE A 17 17.52 -15.60 1.89
C PHE A 17 18.07 -15.75 0.48
N LEU A 18 17.20 -15.72 -0.55
CA LEU A 18 17.61 -15.76 -1.95
C LEU A 18 18.50 -14.56 -2.33
N ILE A 19 18.12 -13.35 -1.90
CA ILE A 19 18.87 -12.12 -2.16
C ILE A 19 20.23 -12.17 -1.45
N THR A 20 20.26 -12.56 -0.17
CA THR A 20 21.51 -12.70 0.57
C THR A 20 22.45 -13.70 -0.09
N ASN A 21 21.94 -14.85 -0.55
CA ASN A 21 22.78 -15.86 -1.21
C ASN A 21 23.36 -15.36 -2.54
N TYR A 22 22.63 -14.52 -3.27
CA TYR A 22 23.08 -14.00 -4.57
C TYR A 22 24.02 -12.79 -4.45
N TYR A 23 23.76 -11.88 -3.50
CA TYR A 23 24.46 -10.61 -3.37
C TYR A 23 25.47 -10.53 -2.22
N GLN A 24 25.61 -11.61 -1.42
CA GLN A 24 26.52 -11.68 -0.27
C GLN A 24 26.34 -10.56 0.79
N HIS A 25 25.16 -9.95 0.83
CA HIS A 25 24.79 -9.00 1.88
C HIS A 25 24.32 -9.71 3.14
N PRO A 26 24.58 -9.16 4.34
CA PRO A 26 24.11 -9.76 5.59
C PRO A 26 22.58 -9.94 5.57
N LEU A 27 22.13 -11.11 6.01
CA LEU A 27 20.70 -11.48 6.03
C LEU A 27 19.87 -10.49 6.86
N GLN A 28 20.48 -9.93 7.91
CA GLN A 28 19.88 -8.90 8.75
C GLN A 28 19.42 -7.69 7.92
N ASP A 29 20.32 -7.05 7.19
CA ASP A 29 20.05 -5.83 6.41
C ASP A 29 19.03 -6.08 5.30
N VAL A 30 19.16 -7.21 4.60
CA VAL A 30 18.25 -7.59 3.52
C VAL A 30 16.83 -7.83 4.06
N THR A 31 16.71 -8.56 5.18
CA THR A 31 15.41 -8.83 5.81
C THR A 31 14.77 -7.55 6.32
N PHE A 32 15.57 -6.62 6.86
CA PHE A 32 15.09 -5.33 7.31
C PHE A 32 14.50 -4.49 6.16
N ILE A 33 15.25 -4.38 5.05
CA ILE A 33 14.82 -3.62 3.87
C ILE A 33 13.57 -4.24 3.24
N VAL A 34 13.53 -5.57 3.10
CA VAL A 34 12.34 -6.28 2.60
C VAL A 34 11.13 -6.04 3.51
N GLY A 35 11.32 -6.07 4.83
CA GLY A 35 10.27 -5.74 5.80
C GLY A 35 9.71 -4.33 5.64
N ILE A 36 10.59 -3.33 5.43
CA ILE A 36 10.19 -1.94 5.15
C ILE A 36 9.40 -1.86 3.84
N ALA A 37 9.88 -2.50 2.76
CA ALA A 37 9.21 -2.48 1.47
C ALA A 37 7.79 -3.09 1.56
N VAL A 38 7.65 -4.22 2.25
CA VAL A 38 6.34 -4.86 2.48
C VAL A 38 5.41 -3.96 3.29
N LEU A 39 5.93 -3.25 4.31
CA LEU A 39 5.15 -2.28 5.07
C LEU A 39 4.61 -1.14 4.20
N ILE A 40 5.47 -0.55 3.38
CA ILE A 40 5.08 0.55 2.46
C ILE A 40 4.00 0.07 1.50
N ILE A 41 4.18 -1.11 0.89
CA ILE A 41 3.18 -1.70 -0.01
C ILE A 41 1.86 -1.94 0.74
N GLY A 42 1.93 -2.44 1.97
CA GLY A 42 0.75 -2.65 2.82
C GLY A 42 -0.02 -1.36 3.10
N ILE A 43 0.69 -0.27 3.41
CA ILE A 43 0.09 1.05 3.64
C ILE A 43 -0.55 1.59 2.35
N LEU A 44 0.14 1.48 1.21
CA LEU A 44 -0.40 1.93 -0.07
C LEU A 44 -1.63 1.12 -0.47
N MET A 45 -1.65 -0.19 -0.23
CA MET A 45 -2.81 -1.03 -0.49
C MET A 45 -4.02 -0.69 0.39
N MET A 46 -3.82 -0.16 1.60
CA MET A 46 -4.92 0.31 2.45
C MET A 46 -5.66 1.53 1.89
N MET A 47 -5.03 2.28 0.99
CA MET A 47 -5.68 3.42 0.35
C MET A 47 -6.80 2.93 -0.58
N LYS A 48 -8.03 3.35 -0.29
CA LYS A 48 -9.24 3.01 -1.03
C LYS A 48 -9.49 4.04 -2.13
N GLY A 49 -9.53 3.54 -3.36
CA GLY A 49 -9.93 4.32 -4.54
C GLY A 49 -9.03 5.52 -4.81
N ASN A 50 -9.54 6.44 -5.64
CA ASN A 50 -8.87 7.68 -5.98
C ASN A 50 -9.55 8.86 -5.26
N PRO A 51 -9.09 9.23 -4.05
CA PRO A 51 -9.71 10.31 -3.29
C PRO A 51 -9.55 11.68 -3.93
N ALA A 52 -8.70 11.82 -4.96
CA ALA A 52 -8.50 13.07 -5.67
C ALA A 52 -9.29 13.16 -7.00
N GLY A 53 -9.90 12.06 -7.48
CA GLY A 53 -10.52 12.01 -8.81
C GLY A 53 -9.54 12.15 -9.98
N VAL A 54 -8.23 12.13 -9.70
CA VAL A 54 -7.15 12.32 -10.69
C VAL A 54 -6.75 10.98 -11.31
N GLY A 55 -7.27 10.66 -12.49
CA GLY A 55 -6.91 9.44 -13.20
C GLY A 55 -5.59 9.57 -13.96
N MET A 56 -4.77 8.51 -13.98
CA MET A 56 -3.60 8.40 -14.88
C MET A 56 -3.99 8.06 -16.33
N SER A 57 -5.27 7.84 -16.61
CA SER A 57 -5.78 7.46 -17.94
C SER A 57 -5.50 8.48 -19.04
N SER A 58 -5.25 9.75 -18.69
CA SER A 58 -4.94 10.83 -19.63
C SER A 58 -3.43 11.09 -19.79
N MET A 59 -2.58 10.36 -19.05
CA MET A 59 -1.14 10.59 -19.00
C MET A 59 -0.50 10.33 -20.38
N GLY A 60 0.14 11.36 -20.95
CA GLY A 60 0.75 11.32 -22.29
C GLY A 60 -0.13 11.89 -23.41
N MET A 61 -1.39 12.24 -23.15
CA MET A 61 -2.26 12.90 -24.13
C MET A 61 -1.97 14.41 -24.18
N LYS A 62 -2.01 15.02 -25.38
CA LYS A 62 -1.87 16.48 -25.55
C LYS A 62 -2.88 17.30 -24.73
N ASN A 63 -4.05 16.71 -24.45
CA ASN A 63 -5.15 17.36 -23.73
C ASN A 63 -5.29 16.86 -22.28
N ALA A 64 -4.24 16.25 -21.70
CA ALA A 64 -4.28 15.65 -20.37
C ALA A 64 -4.79 16.63 -19.29
N ASN A 65 -4.36 17.89 -19.36
CA ASN A 65 -4.77 18.93 -18.40
C ASN A 65 -6.28 19.22 -18.48
N GLN A 66 -6.86 19.26 -19.68
CA GLN A 66 -8.29 19.48 -19.88
C GLN A 66 -9.12 18.28 -19.40
N VAL A 67 -8.67 17.07 -19.69
CA VAL A 67 -9.33 15.84 -19.22
C VAL A 67 -9.30 15.75 -17.68
N ASN A 68 -8.16 16.07 -17.07
CA ASN A 68 -8.02 16.06 -15.61
C ASN A 68 -8.88 17.15 -14.95
N TYR A 69 -8.98 18.33 -15.57
CA TYR A 69 -9.86 19.40 -15.09
C TYR A 69 -11.34 19.00 -15.12
N MET A 70 -11.83 18.42 -16.23
CA MET A 70 -13.21 17.95 -16.33
C MET A 70 -13.51 16.81 -15.33
N ASN A 71 -12.57 15.89 -15.14
CA ASN A 71 -12.71 14.81 -14.16
C ASN A 71 -12.79 15.37 -12.72
N LEU A 72 -12.00 16.39 -12.41
CA LEU A 72 -12.02 17.05 -11.10
C LEU A 72 -13.36 17.78 -10.88
N GLU A 73 -13.84 18.51 -11.87
CA GLU A 73 -15.11 19.24 -11.79
C GLU A 73 -16.32 18.29 -11.65
N ALA A 74 -16.32 17.18 -12.38
CA ALA A 74 -17.32 16.12 -12.23
C ALA A 74 -17.30 15.52 -10.81
N THR A 75 -16.11 15.21 -10.29
CA THR A 75 -15.94 14.66 -8.93
C THR A 75 -16.41 15.65 -7.86
N LEU A 76 -16.12 16.95 -8.01
CA LEU A 76 -16.58 18.00 -7.09
C LEU A 76 -18.11 18.09 -7.06
N ARG A 77 -18.75 18.12 -8.25
CA ARG A 77 -20.22 18.16 -8.36
C ARG A 77 -20.90 16.92 -7.79
N GLU A 78 -20.30 15.73 -7.96
CA GLU A 78 -20.81 14.49 -7.34
C GLU A 78 -20.75 14.56 -5.81
N ARG A 79 -19.68 15.10 -5.24
CA ARG A 79 -19.53 15.25 -3.78
C ARG A 79 -20.50 16.25 -3.18
N GLU A 80 -20.77 17.34 -3.89
CA GLU A 80 -21.77 18.34 -3.49
C GLU A 80 -23.19 17.76 -3.48
N ARG A 81 -23.54 16.93 -4.48
CA ARG A 81 -24.86 16.28 -4.57
C ARG A 81 -25.07 15.16 -3.57
N THR A 82 -24.00 14.45 -3.18
CA THR A 82 -24.08 13.26 -2.32
C THR A 82 -23.87 13.55 -0.83
N ASN A 83 -23.75 14.81 -0.40
CA ASN A 83 -23.43 15.17 1.00
C ASN A 83 -22.20 14.41 1.53
N TYR A 84 -21.17 14.27 0.69
CA TYR A 84 -19.96 13.47 0.94
C TYR A 84 -19.32 13.73 2.33
N ASN A 85 -19.37 14.97 2.81
CA ASN A 85 -18.78 15.38 4.10
C ASN A 85 -19.59 14.94 5.34
N ARG A 86 -20.86 14.54 5.19
CA ARG A 86 -21.70 14.06 6.32
C ARG A 86 -21.42 12.60 6.69
N ASP A 87 -20.93 11.81 5.73
CA ASP A 87 -20.64 10.37 5.87
C ASP A 87 -19.14 10.08 5.71
N PHE A 88 -18.29 10.83 6.41
CA PHE A 88 -16.82 10.69 6.36
C PHE A 88 -16.34 9.28 6.75
N LYS A 89 -17.13 8.57 7.59
CA LYS A 89 -16.85 7.20 8.03
C LYS A 89 -17.09 6.16 6.93
N ASN A 90 -18.06 6.41 6.04
CA ASN A 90 -18.37 5.53 4.89
C ASN A 90 -17.51 5.85 3.65
N HIS A 91 -17.03 7.10 3.54
CA HIS A 91 -16.12 7.56 2.49
C HIS A 91 -14.65 7.61 2.94
N SER A 92 -14.29 6.83 3.98
CA SER A 92 -12.91 6.74 4.47
C SER A 92 -11.98 6.33 3.33
N ILE A 93 -10.92 7.12 3.14
CA ILE A 93 -9.81 6.88 2.21
C ILE A 93 -9.04 5.62 2.63
N VAL A 94 -9.22 5.16 3.86
CA VAL A 94 -8.61 3.94 4.39
C VAL A 94 -9.66 2.86 4.47
N GLU A 95 -9.51 1.81 3.67
CA GLU A 95 -10.29 0.59 3.80
C GLU A 95 -9.56 -0.36 4.74
N LEU A 96 -10.08 -0.49 5.95
CA LEU A 96 -9.61 -1.45 6.95
C LEU A 96 -10.09 -2.85 6.56
N ALA A 97 -9.66 -3.33 5.40
CA ALA A 97 -9.92 -4.69 4.97
C ALA A 97 -8.99 -5.64 5.74
N PRO A 98 -9.52 -6.77 6.23
CA PRO A 98 -8.78 -7.72 7.06
C PRO A 98 -7.54 -8.29 6.38
N HIS A 99 -7.54 -8.39 5.04
CA HIS A 99 -6.38 -8.86 4.27
C HIS A 99 -5.27 -7.80 4.12
N ARG A 100 -5.61 -6.50 4.18
CA ARG A 100 -4.64 -5.41 4.00
C ARG A 100 -3.83 -5.18 5.27
N ILE A 101 -4.50 -5.33 6.41
CA ILE A 101 -3.86 -5.30 7.74
C ILE A 101 -2.84 -6.44 7.89
N SER A 102 -3.10 -7.62 7.33
CA SER A 102 -2.12 -8.72 7.40
C SER A 102 -0.81 -8.44 6.67
N LEU A 103 -0.81 -7.56 5.65
CA LEU A 103 0.41 -7.19 4.92
C LEU A 103 1.32 -6.31 5.79
N ILE A 104 0.71 -5.35 6.50
CA ILE A 104 1.39 -4.50 7.48
C ILE A 104 1.95 -5.33 8.63
N LEU A 105 1.14 -6.27 9.15
CA LEU A 105 1.59 -7.20 10.20
C LEU A 105 2.75 -8.08 9.73
N GLY A 106 2.72 -8.58 8.48
CA GLY A 106 3.80 -9.37 7.91
C GLY A 106 5.10 -8.58 7.77
N GLY A 107 5.04 -7.34 7.27
CA GLY A 107 6.20 -6.44 7.19
C GLY A 107 6.76 -6.08 8.57
N GLY A 108 5.89 -5.78 9.54
CA GLY A 108 6.30 -5.51 10.92
C GLY A 108 6.97 -6.71 11.60
N LEU A 109 6.45 -7.93 11.37
CA LEU A 109 7.06 -9.17 11.87
C LEU A 109 8.44 -9.41 11.27
N LEU A 110 8.64 -9.14 9.98
CA LEU A 110 9.96 -9.26 9.34
C LEU A 110 10.99 -8.31 9.94
N ILE A 111 10.59 -7.06 10.20
CA ILE A 111 11.46 -6.08 10.86
C ILE A 111 11.80 -6.52 12.28
N LEU A 112 10.80 -6.94 13.06
CA LEU A 112 11.02 -7.45 14.41
C LEU A 112 11.94 -8.67 14.41
N PHE A 113 11.74 -9.58 13.46
CA PHE A 113 12.59 -10.76 13.32
C PHE A 113 14.03 -10.37 12.99
N SER A 114 14.22 -9.43 12.06
CA SER A 114 15.54 -8.89 11.69
C SER A 114 16.26 -8.22 12.86
N VAL A 115 15.56 -7.47 13.71
CA VAL A 115 16.20 -6.75 14.82
C VAL A 115 16.48 -7.65 16.04
N LEU A 116 15.63 -8.65 16.30
CA LEU A 116 15.70 -9.47 17.52
C LEU A 116 16.45 -10.80 17.34
N PHE A 117 16.46 -11.36 16.13
CA PHE A 117 16.94 -12.74 15.89
C PHE A 117 18.05 -12.86 14.86
N LEU A 118 18.38 -11.80 14.11
CA LEU A 118 19.44 -11.74 13.11
C LEU A 118 20.47 -10.66 13.47
#